data_AF-A0A5C5ZBW3-F1
#
_entry.id   AF-A0A5C5ZBW3-F1
#
_cell.length_a   1.000
_cell.length_b   1.000
_cell.length_c   1.000
_cell.angle_alpha   90.00
_cell.angle_beta   90.00
_cell.angle_gamma   90.00
#
_symmetry.space_group_name_H-M   'P 1'
#
loop_
_entity.id
_entity.type
_entity.pdbx_description
1 polymer ?
#
loop_
_entity_poly.entity_id
_entity_poly.type
_entity_poly.pdbx_seq_one_letter_code
_entity_poly.pdbx_strand_id
1 'polypeptide(L)' 'MEQFVRLRGELTDVLDPSSDSLRFYFLGNNWKHRVEHIGAKPVSPMDDPLIL' A
#
# COMPACT_ATOMS: atom_id res chain seq x y z
N MET A 1 -13.97 3.73 1.41
CA MET A 1 -13.48 4.75 0.45
C MET A 1 -12.92 5.97 1.17
N GLU A 2 -13.58 6.44 2.24
CA GLU A 2 -13.09 7.54 3.10
C GLU A 2 -11.68 7.33 3.65
N GLN A 3 -11.35 6.12 4.14
CA GLN A 3 -10.02 5.83 4.69
C GLN A 3 -8.88 6.03 3.68
N PHE A 4 -9.05 5.57 2.44
CA PHE A 4 -8.04 5.77 1.40
C PHE A 4 -7.88 7.24 1.03
N VAL A 5 -8.98 7.97 0.90
CA VAL A 5 -8.95 9.40 0.54
C VAL A 5 -8.20 10.19 1.62
N ARG A 6 -8.47 9.90 2.89
CA ARG A 6 -7.77 10.51 4.03
C ARG A 6 -6.28 10.19 4.02
N LEU A 7 -5.92 8.91 3.93
CA LEU A 7 -4.52 8.48 3.91
C LEU A 7 -3.76 9.07 2.72
N ARG A 8 -4.36 9.09 1.53
CA ARG A 8 -3.75 9.71 0.34
C ARG A 8 -3.46 11.19 0.57
N GLY A 9 -4.41 11.92 1.19
CA GLY A 9 -4.23 13.32 1.56
C GLY A 9 -3.05 13.49 2.52
N GLU A 10 -3.09 12.81 3.66
CA GLU A 10 -2.04 12.87 4.68
C GLU A 10 -0.64 12.55 4.12
N LEU A 11 -0.52 11.52 3.26
CA LEU A 11 0.76 11.16 2.63
C LEU A 11 1.24 12.20 1.60
N THR A 12 0.33 12.82 0.85
CA THR A 12 0.69 13.83 -0.15
C THR A 12 1.08 15.14 0.51
N ASP A 13 0.46 15.48 1.64
CA ASP A 13 0.76 16.71 2.40
C ASP A 13 2.16 16.70 3.02
N VAL A 14 2.69 15.52 3.37
CA VAL A 14 4.04 15.38 3.94
C VAL A 14 5.14 15.12 2.90
N LEU A 15 4.76 14.91 1.64
CA LEU A 15 5.69 14.61 0.55
C LEU A 15 6.42 15.87 0.06
N ASP A 16 7.73 15.79 -0.18
CA ASP A 16 8.44 16.76 -1.03
C ASP A 16 8.52 16.26 -2.48
N PRO A 17 7.74 16.80 -3.43
CA PRO A 17 7.71 16.30 -4.80
C PRO A 17 9.01 16.52 -5.59
N SER A 18 9.95 17.31 -5.06
CA SER A 18 11.23 17.56 -5.72
C SER A 18 12.26 16.46 -5.47
N SER A 19 12.10 15.70 -4.37
CA SER A 19 13.04 14.68 -3.92
C SER A 19 12.38 13.30 -3.75
N ASP A 20 11.08 13.26 -3.46
CA ASP A 20 10.35 12.06 -3.15
C ASP A 20 9.30 11.71 -4.22
N SER A 21 8.80 10.48 -4.17
CA SER A 21 7.66 10.06 -5.00
C SER A 21 6.76 9.07 -4.28
N LEU A 22 5.46 9.14 -4.56
CA LEU A 22 4.46 8.19 -4.10
C LEU A 22 3.84 7.44 -5.27
N ARG A 23 3.58 6.14 -5.09
CA ARG A 23 2.88 5.31 -6.07
C ARG A 23 1.75 4.55 -5.39
N PHE A 24 0.53 4.79 -5.83
CA PHE A 24 -0.66 4.08 -5.36
C PHE A 24 -1.04 3.00 -6.37
N TYR A 25 -1.08 1.73 -5.95
CA TYR A 25 -1.47 0.61 -6.80
C TYR A 25 -2.90 0.16 -6.46
N PHE A 26 -3.82 0.41 -7.38
CA PHE A 26 -5.22 0.01 -7.25
C PHE A 26 -5.42 -1.42 -7.75
N LEU A 27 -5.05 -2.40 -6.94
CA LEU A 27 -5.04 -3.82 -7.36
C LEU A 27 -6.43 -4.48 -7.37
N GLY A 28 -7.42 -3.87 -6.71
CA GLY A 28 -8.80 -4.35 -6.61
C GLY A 28 -8.97 -5.58 -5.72
N ASN A 29 -10.21 -6.08 -5.63
CA ASN A 29 -10.56 -7.16 -4.69
C ASN A 29 -9.85 -8.49 -4.96
N ASN A 30 -9.36 -8.74 -6.18
CA ASN A 30 -8.69 -9.98 -6.59
C ASN A 30 -7.17 -9.81 -6.76
N TRP A 31 -6.56 -8.93 -5.97
CA TRP A 31 -5.14 -8.57 -6.08
C TRP A 31 -4.18 -9.74 -5.86
N LYS A 32 -4.58 -10.77 -5.10
CA LYS A 32 -3.76 -11.92 -4.71
C LYS A 32 -3.16 -12.67 -5.91
N HIS A 33 -3.83 -12.66 -7.08
CA HIS A 33 -3.32 -13.28 -8.31
C HIS A 33 -2.40 -12.37 -9.14
N ARG A 34 -2.23 -11.12 -8.73
CA ARG A 34 -1.43 -10.11 -9.43
C ARG A 34 -0.09 -9.83 -8.75
N VAL A 35 0.18 -10.53 -7.64
CA VAL A 35 1.39 -10.38 -6.83
C VAL A 35 2.06 -11.74 -6.71
N GLU A 36 3.30 -11.83 -7.20
CA GLU A 36 4.16 -13.01 -7.04
C GLU A 36 5.27 -12.65 -6.05
N HIS A 37 5.48 -13.50 -5.05
CA HIS A 37 6.58 -13.37 -4.11
C HIS A 37 7.67 -14.40 -4.40
N ILE A 38 8.90 -13.94 -4.56
CA ILE A 38 10.08 -14.79 -4.78
C ILE A 38 11.13 -14.43 -3.72
N GLY A 39 11.55 -15.41 -2.90
CA GLY A 39 12.62 -15.23 -1.91
C GLY A 39 12.36 -15.91 -0.57
N ALA A 40 13.24 -15.60 0.40
CA ALA A 40 13.36 -16.36 1.66
C ALA A 40 12.38 -15.94 2.77
N LYS A 41 11.73 -14.77 2.68
CA LYS A 41 10.87 -14.27 3.76
C LYS A 41 9.40 -14.55 3.45
N PRO A 42 8.65 -15.23 4.33
CA PRO A 42 7.23 -15.42 4.11
C PRO A 42 6.51 -14.07 4.04
N VAL A 43 5.59 -13.93 3.10
CA VAL A 43 4.66 -12.79 3.06
C VAL A 43 3.59 -13.06 4.11
N SER A 44 3.53 -12.23 5.15
CA SER A 44 2.35 -12.23 6.03
C SER A 44 1.13 -11.84 5.19
N PRO A 45 -0.03 -12.48 5.36
CA PRO A 45 -1.26 -12.02 4.72
C PRO A 45 -1.42 -10.52 4.93
N MET A 46 -1.57 -9.73 3.86
CA MET A 46 -1.77 -8.28 3.96
C MET A 46 -3.08 -7.92 4.69
N ASP A 47 -3.95 -8.92 4.87
CA ASP A 47 -5.20 -8.85 5.61
C ASP A 47 -5.01 -9.02 7.14
N ASP A 48 -3.80 -9.35 7.61
CA ASP A 48 -3.52 -9.38 9.05
C ASP A 48 -3.48 -7.97 9.64
N PRO A 49 -4.01 -7.77 10.85
CA PRO A 49 -3.90 -6.48 11.53
C PRO A 49 -2.43 -6.10 11.71
N LEU A 50 -2.05 -4.94 11.15
CA LEU A 50 -0.71 -4.37 11.31
C LEU A 50 -0.39 -3.99 12.75
N ILE A 51 -1.42 -3.81 13.60
CA ILE A 51 -1.33 -3.54 15.04
C ILE A 51 -2.54 -4.21 15.72
N LEU A 52 -2.32 -4.97 16.81
CA LEU A 52 -3.33 -5.52 17.72
C LEU A 52 -3.72 -4.51 18.79
#